data_AF-A0A8T5U6B8-F1
#
_entry.id   AF-A0A8T5U6B8-F1
#
_cell.length_a   1.000
_cell.length_b   1.000
_cell.length_c   1.000
_cell.angle_alpha   90.00
_cell.angle_beta   90.00
_cell.angle_gamma   90.00
#
_symmetry.space_group_name_H-M   'P 1'
#
loop_
_entity.id
_entity.type
_entity.pdbx_description
1 polymer ?
#
loop_
_entity_poly.entity_id
_entity_poly.type
_entity_poly.pdbx_seq_one_letter_code
_entity_poly.pdbx_strand_id
1 'polypeptide(L)'
;VVDKLLSHLDEIGEIISIASKRVGLYPRRDWDMGVILDLSIHDIYLQEKIMGKKEIVNAFGLKKCYKDSIHADAAFIILDFGTAIGQIESNWLTPSKFRRINVNGEFGGISADFITQKINIRTGIDLQGEHPITKDTSFTPLRTDEPLKREINNFLYDKEQDVTLDDGIRALDIALKIVNS
;
A
#
# COMPACT_ATOMS: atom_id res chain seq x y z
N VAL A 1 6.81 10.28 -2.05
CA VAL A 1 5.59 9.88 -1.30
C VAL A 1 5.93 8.76 -0.32
N VAL A 2 6.29 7.55 -0.78
CA VAL A 2 6.62 6.43 0.13
C VAL A 2 7.65 6.81 1.19
N ASP A 3 8.82 7.33 0.81
CA ASP A 3 9.88 7.71 1.78
C ASP A 3 9.39 8.71 2.84
N LYS A 4 8.56 9.67 2.42
CA LYS A 4 7.98 10.68 3.30
C LYS A 4 6.93 10.07 4.23
N LEU A 5 6.14 9.11 3.77
CA LEU A 5 5.22 8.34 4.62
C LEU A 5 6.03 7.56 5.66
N LEU A 6 7.07 6.83 5.23
CA LEU A 6 7.91 6.01 6.11
C LEU A 6 8.60 6.88 7.18
N SER A 7 9.06 8.08 6.83
CA SER A 7 9.77 8.96 7.77
C SER A 7 8.89 9.60 8.85
N HIS A 8 7.56 9.38 8.84
CA HIS A 8 6.65 9.91 9.86
C HIS A 8 5.87 8.80 10.58
N LEU A 9 6.23 7.52 10.39
CA LEU A 9 5.54 6.40 11.07
C LEU A 9 5.65 6.51 12.59
N ASP A 10 6.79 6.98 13.11
CA ASP A 10 7.00 7.16 14.55
C ASP A 10 6.02 8.18 15.18
N GLU A 11 5.48 9.12 14.39
CA GLU A 11 4.52 10.13 14.88
C GLU A 11 3.13 9.54 15.19
N ILE A 12 2.82 8.36 14.66
CA ILE A 12 1.50 7.72 14.84
C ILE A 12 1.53 6.54 15.83
N GLY A 13 2.68 6.24 16.45
CA GLY A 13 2.83 5.15 17.42
C GLY A 13 2.73 3.76 16.78
N GLU A 14 2.32 2.76 17.55
CA GLU A 14 2.14 1.41 17.01
C GLU A 14 1.02 1.38 15.96
N ILE A 15 1.28 0.71 14.84
CA ILE A 15 0.34 0.62 13.72
C ILE A 15 -0.78 -0.35 14.07
N ILE A 16 -2.03 0.11 13.91
CA ILE A 16 -3.25 -0.66 14.16
C ILE A 16 -3.83 -1.20 12.85
N SER A 17 -3.85 -0.38 11.80
CA SER A 17 -4.39 -0.79 10.50
C SER A 17 -3.77 -0.06 9.32
N ILE A 18 -3.74 -0.75 8.17
CA ILE A 18 -3.32 -0.18 6.89
C ILE A 18 -4.38 -0.47 5.83
N ALA A 19 -4.74 0.53 5.03
CA ALA A 19 -5.77 0.40 4.01
C ALA A 19 -5.30 0.97 2.67
N SER A 20 -5.07 0.10 1.69
CA SER A 20 -4.73 0.47 0.32
C SER A 20 -5.97 0.39 -0.58
N LYS A 21 -6.13 1.39 -1.46
CA LYS A 21 -7.14 1.38 -2.53
C LYS A 21 -6.49 1.75 -3.85
N ARG A 22 -6.50 0.80 -4.78
CA ARG A 22 -5.95 0.94 -6.13
C ARG A 22 -6.96 0.49 -7.17
N VAL A 23 -7.79 1.43 -7.63
CA VAL A 23 -8.88 1.15 -8.56
C VAL A 23 -8.82 2.10 -9.76
N GLY A 24 -9.32 1.63 -10.89
CA GLY A 24 -9.38 2.39 -12.13
C GLY A 24 -10.08 1.60 -13.23
N LEU A 25 -9.98 2.10 -14.46
CA LEU A 25 -10.41 1.38 -15.65
C LEU A 25 -9.35 0.37 -16.09
N TYR A 26 -9.77 -0.62 -16.87
CA TYR A 26 -8.90 -1.60 -17.50
C TYR A 26 -7.68 -0.97 -18.17
N PRO A 27 -6.50 -1.62 -18.03
CA PRO A 27 -5.33 -1.21 -18.78
C PRO A 27 -5.59 -1.38 -20.29
N ARG A 28 -5.00 -0.52 -21.11
CA ARG A 28 -5.02 -0.65 -22.59
C ARG A 28 -4.03 -1.71 -23.11
N ARG A 29 -3.61 -2.64 -22.25
CA ARG A 29 -2.62 -3.67 -22.54
C ARG A 29 -3.32 -5.01 -22.51
N ASP A 30 -3.10 -5.83 -23.54
CA ASP A 30 -3.53 -7.23 -23.53
C ASP A 30 -2.44 -8.07 -22.87
N TRP A 31 -2.79 -8.63 -21.71
CA TRP A 31 -1.94 -9.53 -20.95
C TRP A 31 -2.79 -10.51 -20.14
N ASP A 32 -2.25 -11.71 -19.94
CA ASP A 32 -2.92 -12.81 -19.23
C ASP A 32 -2.54 -12.77 -17.74
N MET A 33 -2.86 -11.67 -17.07
CA MET A 33 -2.71 -11.54 -15.62
C MET A 33 -3.91 -10.81 -15.02
N GLY A 34 -4.28 -11.20 -13.80
CA GLY A 34 -5.33 -10.55 -13.03
C GLY A 34 -4.83 -9.39 -12.17
N VAL A 35 -5.77 -8.61 -11.65
CA VAL A 35 -5.55 -7.42 -10.83
C VAL A 35 -4.73 -7.69 -9.56
N ILE A 36 -4.70 -8.93 -9.07
CA ILE A 36 -3.91 -9.28 -7.89
C ILE A 36 -2.41 -9.20 -8.20
N LEU A 37 -1.97 -9.80 -9.31
CA LEU A 37 -0.57 -9.82 -9.73
C LEU A 37 -0.11 -8.51 -10.37
N ASP A 38 -1.02 -7.72 -10.95
CA ASP A 38 -0.68 -6.39 -11.48
C ASP A 38 -0.74 -5.29 -10.41
N LEU A 39 -1.85 -5.20 -9.68
CA LEU A 39 -2.11 -4.06 -8.79
C LEU A 39 -1.83 -4.39 -7.32
N SER A 40 -2.39 -5.50 -6.81
CA SER A 40 -2.35 -5.80 -5.38
C SER A 40 -0.95 -6.13 -4.88
N ILE A 41 -0.10 -6.76 -5.70
CA ILE A 41 1.28 -7.10 -5.33
C ILE A 41 2.09 -5.90 -4.82
N HIS A 42 1.88 -4.72 -5.43
CA HIS A 42 2.54 -3.50 -5.02
C HIS A 42 2.07 -3.01 -3.64
N ASP A 43 0.79 -3.20 -3.35
CA ASP A 43 0.19 -2.78 -2.09
C ASP A 43 0.48 -3.81 -0.98
N ILE A 44 0.63 -5.11 -1.31
CA ILE A 44 1.14 -6.15 -0.39
C ILE A 44 2.57 -5.80 0.04
N TYR A 45 3.47 -5.59 -0.92
CA TYR A 45 4.86 -5.20 -0.65
C TYR A 45 4.93 -3.90 0.17
N LEU A 46 4.15 -2.88 -0.19
CA LEU A 46 4.17 -1.61 0.52
C LEU A 46 3.70 -1.73 1.96
N GLN A 47 2.64 -2.52 2.23
CA GLN A 47 2.16 -2.73 3.60
C GLN A 47 3.19 -3.51 4.43
N GLU A 48 3.83 -4.54 3.85
CA GLU A 48 4.94 -5.25 4.49
C GLU A 48 6.11 -4.28 4.82
N LYS A 49 6.47 -3.39 3.88
CA LYS A 49 7.50 -2.37 4.10
C LYS A 49 7.13 -1.39 5.21
N ILE A 50 5.88 -0.95 5.27
CA ILE A 50 5.36 -0.06 6.33
C ILE A 50 5.42 -0.74 7.70
N MET A 51 5.14 -2.04 7.75
CA MET A 51 5.24 -2.84 8.97
C MET A 51 6.70 -3.20 9.34
N GLY A 52 7.70 -2.64 8.67
CA GLY A 52 9.12 -2.91 8.96
C GLY A 52 9.56 -4.31 8.53
N LYS A 53 8.98 -4.86 7.46
CA LYS A 53 9.20 -6.23 6.98
C LYS A 53 8.82 -7.31 8.01
N LYS A 54 7.85 -7.02 8.90
CA LYS A 54 7.20 -8.03 9.74
C LYS A 54 6.49 -9.07 8.87
N GLU A 55 6.54 -10.33 9.28
CA GLU A 55 5.89 -11.45 8.60
C GLU A 55 4.36 -11.27 8.57
N ILE A 56 3.76 -11.52 7.40
CA ILE A 56 2.31 -11.64 7.26
C ILE A 56 1.92 -13.04 7.76
N VAL A 57 1.35 -13.10 8.97
CA VAL A 57 0.94 -14.35 9.63
C VAL A 57 -0.13 -15.07 8.83
N ASN A 58 -1.07 -14.32 8.26
CA ASN A 58 -2.09 -14.88 7.39
C ASN A 58 -2.57 -13.88 6.34
N ALA A 59 -3.10 -14.41 5.24
CA ALA A 59 -3.70 -13.61 4.18
C ALA A 59 -4.92 -14.33 3.63
N PHE A 60 -6.00 -13.58 3.43
CA PHE A 60 -7.24 -14.04 2.83
C PHE A 60 -7.73 -13.01 1.82
N GLY A 61 -8.34 -13.44 0.72
CA GLY A 61 -8.93 -12.51 -0.23
C GLY A 61 -10.12 -13.07 -0.96
N LEU A 62 -10.98 -12.17 -1.42
CA LEU A 62 -12.07 -12.45 -2.34
C LEU A 62 -11.74 -11.81 -3.68
N LYS A 63 -12.03 -12.53 -4.76
CA LYS A 63 -11.81 -12.06 -6.13
C LYS A 63 -13.04 -12.25 -7.01
N LYS A 64 -13.14 -11.43 -8.05
CA LYS A 64 -14.20 -11.50 -9.07
C LYS A 64 -13.58 -11.41 -10.46
N CYS A 65 -13.97 -12.34 -11.31
CA CYS A 65 -13.59 -12.38 -12.72
C CYS A 65 -14.84 -12.06 -13.55
N TYR A 66 -14.74 -11.07 -14.42
CA TYR A 66 -15.81 -10.54 -15.26
C TYR A 66 -15.43 -10.65 -16.75
N LYS A 67 -14.15 -10.48 -17.11
CA LYS A 67 -13.67 -10.62 -18.49
C LYS A 67 -13.48 -12.07 -18.91
N ASP A 68 -12.91 -12.89 -18.04
CA ASP A 68 -12.73 -14.32 -18.22
C ASP A 68 -12.93 -15.08 -16.90
N SER A 69 -12.67 -16.40 -16.86
CA SER A 69 -12.85 -17.25 -15.68
C SER A 69 -11.58 -17.47 -14.85
N ILE A 70 -10.43 -16.95 -15.29
CA ILE A 70 -9.10 -17.27 -14.77
C ILE A 70 -8.52 -16.05 -14.04
N HIS A 71 -8.58 -14.87 -14.66
CA HIS A 71 -7.95 -13.65 -14.19
C HIS A 71 -8.97 -12.77 -13.45
N ALA A 72 -8.65 -12.44 -12.20
CA ALA A 72 -9.46 -11.55 -11.39
C ALA A 72 -9.40 -10.11 -11.93
N ASP A 73 -10.55 -9.45 -12.04
CA ASP A 73 -10.67 -8.04 -12.41
C ASP A 73 -10.91 -7.13 -11.19
N ALA A 74 -11.34 -7.74 -10.08
CA ALA A 74 -11.48 -7.09 -8.78
C ALA A 74 -11.04 -8.05 -7.67
N ALA A 75 -10.38 -7.49 -6.64
CA ALA A 75 -9.96 -8.21 -5.46
C ALA A 75 -10.10 -7.36 -4.19
N PHE A 76 -10.43 -8.02 -3.09
CA PHE A 76 -10.39 -7.46 -1.74
C PHE A 76 -9.61 -8.42 -0.85
N ILE A 77 -8.52 -7.95 -0.25
CA ILE A 77 -7.54 -8.76 0.47
C ILE A 77 -7.42 -8.24 1.89
N ILE A 78 -7.38 -9.16 2.87
CA ILE A 78 -7.04 -8.90 4.26
C ILE A 78 -5.69 -9.57 4.56
N LEU A 79 -4.79 -8.81 5.17
CA LEU A 79 -3.49 -9.25 5.66
C LEU A 79 -3.50 -9.18 7.19
N ASP A 80 -3.07 -10.25 7.85
CA ASP A 80 -2.89 -10.32 9.29
C ASP A 80 -1.40 -10.23 9.61
N PHE A 81 -0.98 -9.17 10.30
CA PHE A 81 0.40 -8.97 10.78
C PHE A 81 0.58 -9.39 12.25
N GLY A 82 -0.44 -10.00 12.87
CA GLY A 82 -0.48 -10.37 14.29
C GLY A 82 -0.76 -9.17 15.21
N THR A 83 -0.10 -8.04 15.00
CA THR A 83 -0.32 -6.80 15.79
C THR A 83 -1.16 -5.76 15.06
N ALA A 84 -1.38 -5.92 13.75
CA ALA A 84 -2.09 -4.97 12.90
C ALA A 84 -2.83 -5.70 11.78
N ILE A 85 -3.82 -5.02 11.18
CA ILE A 85 -4.59 -5.54 10.05
C ILE A 85 -4.35 -4.70 8.80
N GLY A 86 -3.94 -5.35 7.72
CA GLY A 86 -3.88 -4.77 6.39
C GLY A 86 -5.14 -5.06 5.58
N GLN A 87 -5.62 -4.10 4.81
CA GLN A 87 -6.64 -4.31 3.79
C GLN A 87 -6.20 -3.71 2.44
N ILE A 88 -6.51 -4.40 1.35
CA ILE A 88 -6.19 -3.98 -0.01
C ILE A 88 -7.44 -4.16 -0.88
N GLU A 89 -7.93 -3.05 -1.45
CA GLU A 89 -8.96 -3.05 -2.49
C GLU A 89 -8.31 -2.73 -3.83
N SER A 90 -8.48 -3.61 -4.83
CA SER A 90 -8.04 -3.34 -6.19
C SER A 90 -9.07 -3.77 -7.24
N ASN A 91 -9.25 -2.99 -8.30
CA ASN A 91 -10.06 -3.39 -9.46
C ASN A 91 -9.76 -2.55 -10.72
N TRP A 92 -10.13 -3.11 -11.87
CA TRP A 92 -10.09 -2.48 -13.19
C TRP A 92 -11.48 -2.05 -13.73
N LEU A 93 -12.51 -2.10 -12.87
CA LEU A 93 -13.90 -1.93 -13.27
C LEU A 93 -14.42 -0.52 -13.02
N THR A 94 -13.82 0.19 -12.06
CA THR A 94 -14.38 1.44 -11.55
C THR A 94 -13.94 2.62 -12.44
N PRO A 95 -14.88 3.44 -12.98
CA PRO A 95 -14.57 4.67 -13.71
C PRO A 95 -14.15 5.79 -12.74
N SER A 96 -13.26 5.49 -11.80
CA SER A 96 -12.66 6.40 -10.84
C SER A 96 -11.24 5.93 -10.58
N LYS A 97 -10.27 6.83 -10.71
CA LYS A 97 -8.86 6.50 -10.55
C LYS A 97 -8.43 6.83 -9.13
N PHE A 98 -8.23 5.81 -8.30
CA PHE A 98 -7.66 5.97 -6.96
C PHE A 98 -6.37 5.17 -6.84
N ARG A 99 -5.36 5.77 -6.24
CA ARG A 99 -4.15 5.09 -5.76
C ARG A 99 -3.77 5.74 -4.45
N ARG A 100 -4.23 5.17 -3.34
CA ARG A 100 -4.08 5.76 -2.01
C ARG A 100 -3.84 4.70 -0.96
N ILE A 101 -3.21 5.11 0.14
CA ILE A 101 -3.01 4.31 1.33
C ILE A 101 -3.33 5.15 2.57
N ASN A 102 -3.93 4.52 3.57
CA ASN A 102 -4.11 5.09 4.90
C ASN A 102 -3.45 4.17 5.92
N VAL A 103 -2.68 4.73 6.85
CA VAL A 103 -2.04 4.03 7.95
C VAL A 103 -2.58 4.65 9.22
N ASN A 104 -3.18 3.87 10.10
CA ASN A 104 -3.66 4.34 11.40
C ASN A 104 -2.85 3.67 12.51
N GLY A 105 -2.40 4.46 13.48
CA GLY A 105 -1.74 4.00 14.69
C GLY A 105 -2.37 4.59 15.94
N GLU A 106 -1.77 4.28 17.09
CA GLU A 106 -2.24 4.69 18.42
C GLU A 106 -2.41 6.20 18.58
N PHE A 107 -1.51 6.99 17.99
CA PHE A 107 -1.46 8.44 18.18
C PHE A 107 -1.96 9.24 16.99
N GLY A 108 -2.36 8.58 15.90
CA GLY A 108 -2.77 9.30 14.70
C GLY A 108 -2.90 8.45 13.45
N GLY A 109 -2.93 9.12 12.30
CA GLY A 109 -2.96 8.45 11.01
C GLY A 109 -2.29 9.26 9.90
N ILE A 110 -1.79 8.53 8.91
CA ILE A 110 -1.18 9.07 7.70
C ILE A 110 -2.03 8.64 6.51
N SER A 111 -2.47 9.59 5.70
CA SER A 111 -3.11 9.34 4.42
C SER A 111 -2.22 9.83 3.29
N ALA A 112 -2.02 8.99 2.29
CA ALA A 112 -1.22 9.33 1.11
C ALA A 112 -1.99 9.03 -0.18
N ASP A 113 -2.03 10.01 -1.07
CA ASP A 113 -2.54 9.87 -2.42
C ASP A 113 -1.36 9.87 -3.39
N PHE A 114 -1.15 8.75 -4.08
CA PHE A 114 -0.03 8.57 -4.99
C PHE A 114 -0.25 9.24 -6.36
N ILE A 115 -1.49 9.60 -6.70
CA ILE A 115 -1.81 10.33 -7.93
C ILE A 115 -1.51 11.81 -7.71
N THR A 116 -2.10 12.41 -6.68
CA THR A 116 -1.89 13.84 -6.36
C THR A 116 -0.58 14.09 -5.64
N GLN A 117 0.08 13.02 -5.18
CA GLN A 117 1.33 13.05 -4.43
C GLN A 117 1.25 13.88 -3.14
N LYS A 118 0.07 13.86 -2.52
CA LYS A 118 -0.22 14.52 -1.25
C LYS A 118 -0.09 13.51 -0.11
N ILE A 119 0.54 13.94 0.97
CA ILE A 119 0.51 13.24 2.26
C ILE A 119 -0.16 14.16 3.28
N ASN A 120 -1.00 13.58 4.12
CA ASN A 120 -1.64 14.25 5.23
C ASN A 120 -1.46 13.39 6.48
N ILE A 121 -0.96 14.01 7.54
CA ILE A 121 -0.63 13.40 8.81
C ILE A 121 -1.51 14.06 9.85
N ARG A 122 -2.23 13.25 10.62
CA ARG A 122 -3.09 13.71 11.70
C ARG A 122 -2.67 13.03 12.99
N THR A 123 -2.22 13.81 13.96
CA THR A 123 -1.83 13.30 15.27
C THR A 123 -2.73 13.88 16.35
N GLY A 124 -3.10 13.04 17.31
CA GLY A 124 -3.79 13.46 18.52
C GLY A 124 -2.85 14.14 19.50
N ILE A 125 -3.33 15.19 20.15
CA ILE A 125 -2.69 15.84 21.29
C ILE A 125 -3.70 15.79 22.43
N ASP A 126 -3.23 15.43 23.62
CA ASP A 126 -4.07 15.32 24.82
C ASP A 126 -5.24 14.34 24.65
N LEU A 127 -4.98 13.17 24.04
CA LEU A 127 -5.99 12.16 23.73
C LEU A 127 -6.75 11.62 24.96
N GLN A 128 -6.19 11.80 26.17
CA GLN A 128 -6.79 11.38 27.44
C GLN A 128 -7.30 12.55 28.29
N GLY A 129 -7.11 13.79 27.85
CA GLY A 129 -7.56 14.99 28.57
C GLY A 129 -8.98 15.43 28.20
N GLU A 130 -9.42 16.53 28.80
CA GLU A 130 -10.79 17.05 28.62
C GLU A 130 -11.03 17.61 27.20
N HIS A 131 -9.97 17.98 26.48
CA HIS A 131 -10.04 18.63 25.17
C HIS A 131 -9.03 18.04 24.17
N PRO A 132 -9.28 16.83 23.64
CA PRO A 132 -8.40 16.24 22.63
C PRO A 132 -8.36 17.10 21.36
N ILE A 133 -7.14 17.36 20.86
CA ILE A 133 -6.90 18.17 19.66
C ILE A 133 -6.31 17.30 18.57
N THR A 134 -6.72 17.53 17.31
CA THR A 134 -6.04 16.96 16.15
C THR A 134 -5.12 17.99 15.51
N LYS A 135 -3.82 17.68 15.45
CA LYS A 135 -2.85 18.43 14.65
C LYS A 135 -2.84 17.84 13.25
N ASP A 136 -3.04 18.66 12.23
CA ASP A 136 -3.00 18.26 10.82
C ASP A 136 -1.76 18.86 10.15
N THR A 137 -0.93 18.01 9.54
CA THR A 137 0.24 18.40 8.74
C THR A 137 0.09 17.83 7.34
N SER A 138 0.16 18.69 6.32
CA SER A 138 -0.01 18.29 4.92
C SER A 138 1.21 18.64 4.08
N PHE A 139 1.62 17.71 3.21
CA PHE A 139 2.69 17.90 2.23
C PHE A 139 2.14 17.71 0.82
N THR A 140 2.29 18.69 -0.06
CA THR A 140 1.72 18.65 -1.43
C THR A 140 2.33 19.71 -2.34
N PRO A 141 2.68 19.38 -3.60
CA PRO A 141 3.04 18.06 -4.13
C PRO A 141 4.48 17.70 -3.73
N LEU A 142 4.74 16.42 -3.47
CA LEU A 142 6.04 15.98 -2.94
C LEU A 142 7.18 15.84 -3.97
N ARG A 143 6.94 15.82 -5.29
CA ARG A 143 8.03 15.52 -6.27
C ARG A 143 8.51 16.68 -7.13
N THR A 144 9.82 16.61 -7.33
CA THR A 144 10.58 17.09 -8.50
C THR A 144 11.21 15.95 -9.35
N ASP A 145 11.38 14.71 -8.84
CA ASP A 145 12.09 13.60 -9.55
C ASP A 145 11.25 12.32 -9.81
N GLU A 146 11.50 11.67 -10.96
CA GLU A 146 10.78 10.48 -11.47
C GLU A 146 11.10 9.18 -10.69
N PRO A 147 10.08 8.33 -10.34
CA PRO A 147 10.30 7.08 -9.60
C PRO A 147 11.20 6.09 -10.32
N LEU A 148 10.97 5.86 -11.61
CA LEU A 148 11.71 4.86 -12.38
C LEU A 148 13.19 5.22 -12.49
N LYS A 149 13.49 6.51 -12.70
CA LYS A 149 14.87 7.02 -12.68
C LYS A 149 15.57 6.74 -11.36
N ARG A 150 14.89 6.92 -10.22
CA ARG A 150 15.44 6.61 -8.89
C ARG A 150 15.73 5.12 -8.72
N GLU A 151 14.81 4.27 -9.13
CA GLU A 151 14.97 2.81 -9.07
C GLU A 151 16.14 2.33 -9.93
N ILE A 152 16.25 2.81 -11.16
CA ILE A 152 17.38 2.50 -12.06
C ILE A 152 18.70 3.00 -11.46
N ASN A 153 18.72 4.19 -10.86
CA ASN A 153 19.93 4.71 -10.22
C ASN A 153 20.34 3.86 -9.01
N ASN A 154 19.40 3.45 -8.16
CA ASN A 154 19.67 2.54 -7.04
C ASN A 154 20.24 1.20 -7.55
N PHE A 155 19.67 0.66 -8.63
CA PHE A 155 20.17 -0.55 -9.26
C PHE A 155 21.59 -0.44 -9.80
N LEU A 156 21.92 0.67 -10.48
CA LEU A 156 23.21 0.84 -11.15
C LEU A 156 24.34 1.29 -10.22
N TYR A 157 24.04 2.08 -9.19
CA TYR A 157 25.07 2.85 -8.47
C TYR A 157 25.08 2.63 -6.96
N ASP A 158 23.99 2.21 -6.34
CA ASP A 158 23.95 2.04 -4.89
C ASP A 158 24.51 0.68 -4.48
N LYS A 159 25.23 0.67 -3.35
CA LYS A 159 25.81 -0.57 -2.79
C LYS A 159 24.73 -1.52 -2.28
N GLU A 160 23.64 -0.97 -1.78
CA GLU A 160 22.50 -1.70 -1.23
C GLU A 160 21.25 -1.36 -2.03
N GLN A 161 20.49 -2.40 -2.35
CA GLN A 161 19.26 -2.26 -3.12
C GLN A 161 18.09 -1.98 -2.17
N ASP A 162 17.27 -0.99 -2.51
CA ASP A 162 16.07 -0.62 -1.74
C ASP A 162 15.01 -1.73 -1.72
N VAL A 163 15.06 -2.60 -2.74
CA VAL A 163 14.17 -3.75 -2.94
C VAL A 163 15.02 -4.98 -3.26
N THR A 164 14.81 -6.04 -2.50
CA THR A 164 15.57 -7.31 -2.63
C THR A 164 14.75 -8.38 -3.34
N LEU A 165 15.40 -9.46 -3.78
CA LEU A 165 14.72 -10.64 -4.30
C LEU A 165 13.74 -11.22 -3.28
N ASP A 166 14.13 -11.29 -2.02
CA ASP A 166 13.29 -11.82 -0.94
C ASP A 166 12.01 -10.99 -0.76
N ASP A 167 12.10 -9.66 -0.91
CA ASP A 167 10.91 -8.79 -0.90
C ASP A 167 9.93 -9.17 -2.04
N GLY A 168 10.48 -9.46 -3.23
CA GLY A 168 9.69 -9.92 -4.38
C GLY A 168 9.06 -11.30 -4.16
N ILE A 169 9.81 -12.25 -3.61
CA ILE A 169 9.32 -13.61 -3.33
C ILE A 169 8.19 -13.58 -2.31
N ARG A 170 8.33 -12.84 -1.20
CA ARG A 170 7.29 -12.77 -0.15
C ARG A 170 6.00 -12.13 -0.68
N ALA A 171 6.11 -11.02 -1.40
CA ALA A 171 4.93 -10.38 -2.00
C ALA A 171 4.24 -11.29 -3.03
N LEU A 172 5.02 -12.02 -3.84
CA LEU A 172 4.50 -12.95 -4.83
C LEU A 172 3.83 -14.17 -4.18
N ASP A 173 4.39 -14.74 -3.12
CA ASP A 173 3.82 -15.89 -2.41
C ASP A 173 2.43 -15.57 -1.84
N ILE A 174 2.29 -14.42 -1.18
CA ILE A 174 1.00 -13.93 -0.69
C ILE A 174 0.02 -13.70 -1.84
N ALA A 175 0.46 -13.07 -2.93
CA ALA A 175 -0.38 -12.83 -4.10
C ALA A 175 -0.86 -14.15 -4.73
N LEU A 176 0.02 -15.13 -4.89
CA LEU A 176 -0.30 -16.44 -5.45
C LEU A 176 -1.23 -17.25 -4.54
N LYS A 177 -1.08 -17.17 -3.21
CA LYS A 177 -2.02 -17.78 -2.26
C LYS A 177 -3.45 -17.30 -2.50
N ILE A 178 -3.65 -16.01 -2.81
CA ILE A 178 -4.97 -15.42 -3.07
C ILE A 178 -5.45 -15.72 -4.51
N VAL A 179 -4.54 -15.76 -5.47
CA VAL A 179 -4.84 -16.18 -6.85
C VAL A 179 -5.29 -17.64 -6.90
N ASN A 180 -4.79 -18.50 -5.99
CA ASN A 180 -5.10 -19.93 -5.96
C ASN A 180 -6.17 -20.34 -4.94
N SER A 181 -6.66 -19.42 -4.10
CA SER A 181 -7.81 -19.65 -3.19
C SER A 181 -9.13 -19.63 -3.94
#